data_AF-A0A821S3V0-F1
#
_entry.id   AF-A0A821S3V0-F1
#
_cell.length_a   1.000
_cell.length_b   1.000
_cell.length_c   1.000
_cell.angle_alpha   90.00
_cell.angle_beta   90.00
_cell.angle_gamma   90.00
#
_symmetry.space_group_name_H-M   'P 1'
#
loop_
_entity.id
_entity.type
_entity.pdbx_description
1 polymer ?
#
loop_
_entity_poly.entity_id
_entity_poly.type
_entity_poly.pdbx_seq_one_letter_code
_entity_poly.pdbx_strand_id
1 'polypeptide(L)'
;MMRRHILIYIITPFPPFFLEPFKQSLHGTVVKEYFIPSSLRKIDWHDYKKIKYERKQKGIGEQGIPAYLSKNEEALEKVLYSVNGFNGALSDKIPLNQSLPDIRHIKCQKRLYIESLPTLLVFLIGHPSS
;
A
#
# COMPACT_ATOMS: atom_id res chain seq x y z
N MET A 1 55.22 27.07 -14.78
CA MET A 1 54.54 25.82 -15.17
C MET A 1 53.62 25.42 -14.02
N MET A 2 52.36 25.87 -14.02
CA MET A 2 51.36 25.40 -13.04
C MET A 2 50.03 25.20 -13.76
N ARG A 3 49.51 23.99 -13.59
CA ARG A 3 48.39 23.39 -14.31
C ARG A 3 47.09 24.14 -14.01
N ARG A 4 46.38 24.53 -15.06
CA ARG A 4 44.95 24.87 -14.99
C ARG A 4 44.19 23.59 -14.61
N HIS A 5 43.64 23.54 -13.40
CA HIS A 5 42.63 22.55 -13.06
C HIS A 5 41.27 23.11 -13.49
N ILE A 6 40.73 22.54 -14.57
CA ILE A 6 39.35 22.75 -15.01
C ILE A 6 38.48 21.91 -14.08
N LEU A 7 37.65 22.55 -13.25
CA LEU A 7 36.55 21.86 -12.58
C LEU A 7 35.39 21.73 -13.56
N ILE A 8 35.17 20.53 -14.06
CA ILE A 8 33.93 20.15 -14.73
C ILE A 8 32.94 19.79 -13.62
N TYR A 9 31.99 20.68 -13.34
CA TYR A 9 30.83 20.34 -12.52
C TYR A 9 29.87 19.52 -13.38
N ILE A 10 29.77 18.23 -13.11
CA ILE A 10 28.68 17.39 -13.63
C ILE A 10 27.43 17.78 -12.85
N ILE A 11 26.53 18.50 -13.50
CA ILE A 11 25.21 18.84 -12.95
C ILE A 11 24.37 17.55 -13.00
N THR A 12 24.29 16.83 -11.90
CA THR A 12 23.31 15.73 -11.75
C THR A 12 21.92 16.34 -11.57
N PRO A 13 20.91 15.98 -12.39
CA PRO A 13 19.56 16.49 -12.26
C PRO A 13 18.81 15.64 -11.25
N PHE A 14 19.15 15.77 -9.97
CA PHE A 14 18.28 15.34 -8.90
C PHE A 14 18.53 16.26 -7.72
N PRO A 15 17.52 17.02 -7.26
CA PRO A 15 17.69 17.76 -6.02
C PRO A 15 18.02 16.73 -4.93
N PRO A 16 19.00 16.97 -4.06
CA PRO A 16 19.10 16.19 -2.86
C PRO A 16 17.77 16.42 -2.14
N PHE A 17 16.94 15.39 -2.09
CA PHE A 17 15.90 15.28 -1.10
C PHE A 17 16.65 15.24 0.22
N PHE A 18 16.95 16.44 0.72
CA PHE A 18 17.51 16.65 2.02
C PHE A 18 16.42 16.15 2.96
N LEU A 19 16.59 14.91 3.43
CA LEU A 19 16.04 14.53 4.72
C LEU A 19 16.70 15.48 5.71
N GLU A 20 16.11 16.68 5.88
CA GLU A 20 16.26 17.42 7.13
C GLU A 20 16.04 16.36 8.21
N PRO A 21 17.04 16.02 9.04
CA PRO A 21 16.75 15.23 10.21
C PRO A 21 15.69 16.04 10.95
N PHE A 22 14.50 15.47 11.10
CA PHE A 22 13.44 16.09 11.86
C PHE A 22 14.04 16.38 13.24
N LYS A 23 14.49 17.63 13.46
CA LYS A 23 15.06 18.08 14.72
C LYS A 23 13.88 18.22 15.67
N GLN A 24 13.37 17.08 16.13
CA GLN A 24 12.55 17.06 17.31
C GLN A 24 13.47 17.45 18.45
N SER A 25 13.27 18.67 18.94
CA SER A 25 13.85 19.14 20.19
C SER A 25 13.65 18.05 21.24
N LEU A 26 14.74 17.45 21.72
CA LEU A 26 14.75 16.57 22.89
C LEU A 26 14.52 17.42 24.15
N HIS A 27 13.36 18.06 24.26
CA HIS A 27 12.79 18.38 25.56
C HIS A 27 12.15 17.09 26.05
N GLY A 28 12.90 16.38 26.90
CA GLY A 28 12.60 15.04 27.39
C GLY A 28 11.18 14.91 27.90
N THR A 29 10.32 14.32 27.07
CA THR A 29 9.12 13.64 27.50
C THR A 29 9.38 12.17 27.24
N VAL A 30 9.42 11.37 28.30
CA VAL A 30 9.53 9.91 28.21
C VAL A 30 8.43 9.43 27.27
N VAL A 31 8.81 9.03 26.06
CA VAL A 31 7.90 8.34 25.15
C VAL A 31 7.58 7.02 25.84
N LYS A 32 6.31 6.76 26.18
CA LYS A 32 5.92 5.43 26.66
C LYS A 32 6.31 4.43 25.56
N GLU A 33 7.31 3.61 25.87
CA GLU A 33 7.94 2.66 24.94
C GLU A 33 6.98 1.54 24.49
N TYR A 34 5.87 1.38 25.22
CA TYR A 34 4.84 0.38 24.95
C TYR A 34 3.43 0.98 25.03
N PHE A 35 2.55 0.44 24.20
CA PHE A 35 1.13 0.76 24.21
C PHE A 35 0.46 0.19 25.46
N ILE A 36 -0.24 1.04 26.21
CA ILE A 36 -1.09 0.64 27.35
C ILE A 36 -2.54 0.91 26.96
N PRO A 37 -3.39 -0.12 26.80
CA PRO A 37 -4.78 0.09 26.45
C PRO A 37 -5.53 0.77 27.61
N SER A 38 -6.42 1.71 27.29
CA SER A 38 -7.30 2.35 28.27
C SER A 38 -8.40 1.42 28.78
N SER A 39 -8.71 0.37 28.01
CA SER A 39 -9.76 -0.61 28.30
C SER A 39 -9.39 -1.97 27.70
N LEU A 40 -9.61 -3.05 28.48
CA LEU A 40 -9.49 -4.44 28.03
C LEU A 40 -10.84 -5.01 27.53
N ARG A 41 -11.89 -4.20 27.47
CA ARG A 41 -13.19 -4.60 26.94
C ARG A 41 -13.05 -5.01 25.48
N LYS A 42 -13.61 -6.17 25.15
CA LYS A 42 -13.59 -6.71 23.79
C LYS A 42 -14.86 -6.31 23.04
N ILE A 43 -14.70 -5.88 21.80
CA ILE A 43 -15.76 -5.55 20.87
C ILE A 43 -15.58 -6.31 19.56
N ASP A 44 -16.65 -6.37 18.78
CA ASP A 44 -16.63 -6.90 17.44
C ASP A 44 -16.26 -5.80 16.44
N TRP A 45 -15.15 -5.99 15.73
CA TRP A 45 -14.66 -5.05 14.71
C TRP A 45 -15.10 -5.44 13.29
N HIS A 46 -15.90 -6.50 13.12
CA HIS A 46 -16.40 -6.89 11.81
C HIS A 46 -17.49 -5.94 11.30
N ASP A 47 -17.25 -5.29 10.16
CA ASP A 47 -18.29 -4.50 9.48
C ASP A 47 -19.17 -5.40 8.59
N TYR A 48 -20.25 -5.93 9.19
CA TYR A 48 -21.18 -6.80 8.49
C TYR A 48 -21.97 -6.11 7.35
N LYS A 49 -22.14 -4.78 7.40
CA LYS A 49 -22.81 -4.05 6.32
C LYS A 49 -21.91 -4.00 5.10
N LYS A 50 -20.62 -3.69 5.30
CA LYS A 50 -19.61 -3.70 4.24
C LYS A 50 -19.41 -5.11 3.67
N ILE A 51 -19.26 -6.13 4.53
CA ILE A 51 -19.14 -7.53 4.08
C ILE A 51 -20.34 -7.95 3.22
N LYS A 52 -21.56 -7.59 3.62
CA LYS A 52 -22.78 -7.91 2.86
C LYS A 52 -22.84 -7.16 1.52
N TYR A 53 -22.32 -5.93 1.48
CA TYR A 53 -22.24 -5.12 0.26
C TYR A 53 -21.19 -5.70 -0.72
N GLU A 54 -19.98 -6.01 -0.24
CA GLU A 54 -18.89 -6.58 -1.03
C GLU A 54 -19.24 -7.95 -1.60
N ARG A 55 -19.95 -8.81 -0.83
CA ARG A 55 -20.42 -10.11 -1.32
C ARG A 55 -21.37 -10.02 -2.52
N LYS A 56 -22.00 -8.87 -2.74
CA LYS A 56 -22.93 -8.65 -3.87
C LYS A 56 -22.23 -8.05 -5.10
N GLN A 57 -20.98 -7.62 -4.98
CA GLN A 57 -20.25 -7.03 -6.11
C GLN A 57 -20.03 -8.06 -7.21
N LYS A 58 -20.14 -7.59 -8.45
CA LYS A 58 -20.00 -8.38 -9.67
C LYS A 58 -19.22 -7.55 -10.67
N GLY A 59 -18.34 -8.20 -11.42
CA GLY A 59 -17.47 -7.54 -12.38
C GLY A 59 -16.22 -8.36 -12.64
N ILE A 60 -15.34 -7.82 -13.46
CA ILE A 60 -14.03 -8.40 -13.72
C ILE A 60 -13.19 -8.38 -12.43
N GLY A 61 -12.58 -9.52 -12.07
CA GLY A 61 -11.75 -9.64 -10.86
C GLY A 61 -12.50 -9.72 -9.52
N GLU A 62 -13.81 -9.42 -9.50
CA GLU A 62 -14.61 -9.45 -8.27
C GLU A 62 -14.62 -10.84 -7.62
N GLN A 63 -14.64 -10.85 -6.29
CA GLN A 63 -14.55 -12.07 -5.46
C GLN A 63 -13.25 -12.85 -5.69
N GLY A 64 -12.20 -12.21 -6.23
CA GLY A 64 -10.93 -12.86 -6.55
C GLY A 64 -11.04 -13.87 -7.69
N ILE A 65 -12.07 -13.78 -8.52
CA ILE A 65 -12.24 -14.65 -9.69
C ILE A 65 -11.20 -14.25 -10.75
N PRO A 66 -10.48 -15.23 -11.36
CA PRO A 66 -9.53 -14.94 -12.42
C PRO A 66 -10.15 -14.13 -13.56
N ALA A 67 -9.46 -13.08 -13.97
CA ALA A 67 -9.83 -12.23 -15.09
C ALA A 67 -8.88 -12.47 -16.27
N TYR A 68 -9.38 -12.26 -17.48
CA TYR A 68 -8.63 -12.51 -18.71
C TYR A 68 -8.83 -11.36 -19.69
N LEU A 69 -7.77 -11.02 -20.43
CA LEU A 69 -7.82 -10.06 -21.52
C LEU A 69 -8.37 -10.70 -22.80
N SER A 70 -8.88 -9.87 -23.69
CA SER A 70 -9.22 -10.32 -25.04
C SER A 70 -7.94 -10.53 -25.87
N LYS A 71 -8.01 -11.38 -26.91
CA LYS A 71 -6.86 -11.65 -27.79
C LYS A 71 -6.28 -10.39 -28.45
N ASN A 72 -7.11 -9.36 -28.65
CA ASN A 72 -6.70 -8.12 -29.29
C ASN A 72 -5.77 -7.28 -28.39
N GLU A 73 -5.68 -7.62 -27.10
CA GLU A 73 -4.94 -6.85 -26.09
C GLU A 73 -3.60 -7.51 -25.72
N GLU A 74 -3.25 -8.64 -26.34
CA GLU A 74 -2.01 -9.37 -26.07
C GLU A 74 -0.75 -8.52 -26.32
N ALA A 75 -0.78 -7.64 -27.33
CA ALA A 75 0.31 -6.72 -27.60
C ALA A 75 0.49 -5.69 -26.46
N LEU A 76 -0.63 -5.15 -25.95
CA LEU A 76 -0.61 -4.19 -24.84
C LEU A 76 -0.18 -4.86 -23.53
N GLU A 77 -0.66 -6.08 -23.29
CA GLU A 77 -0.22 -6.91 -22.17
C GLU A 77 1.30 -7.08 -22.17
N LYS A 78 1.90 -7.49 -23.30
CA LYS A 78 3.36 -7.69 -23.39
C LYS A 78 4.15 -6.41 -23.09
N VAL A 79 3.70 -5.28 -23.63
CA VAL A 79 4.34 -3.98 -23.41
C VAL A 79 4.28 -3.61 -21.92
N LEU A 80 3.08 -3.61 -21.32
CA LEU A 80 2.92 -3.23 -19.92
C LEU A 80 3.55 -4.24 -18.95
N TYR A 81 3.58 -5.53 -19.31
CA TYR A 81 4.29 -6.53 -18.52
C TYR A 81 5.80 -6.27 -18.49
N SER A 82 6.39 -5.84 -19.61
CA SER A 82 7.84 -5.57 -19.68
C SER A 82 8.27 -4.36 -18.84
N VAL A 83 7.38 -3.38 -18.67
CA VAL A 83 7.63 -2.18 -17.85
C VAL A 83 7.36 -2.45 -16.37
N ASN A 84 6.24 -3.10 -16.06
CA ASN A 84 5.73 -3.21 -14.69
C ASN A 84 6.16 -4.50 -13.98
N GLY A 85 6.52 -5.55 -14.72
CA GLY A 85 6.76 -6.90 -14.17
C GLY A 85 5.47 -7.66 -13.82
N PHE A 86 4.30 -7.13 -14.19
CA PHE A 86 2.98 -7.74 -14.02
C PHE A 86 2.05 -7.31 -15.15
N ASN A 87 0.89 -7.97 -15.31
CA ASN A 87 -0.08 -7.64 -16.36
C ASN A 87 -0.81 -6.31 -16.05
N GLY A 88 -0.17 -5.19 -16.38
CA GLY A 88 -0.73 -3.84 -16.20
C GLY A 88 -2.00 -3.63 -17.01
N ALA A 89 -2.08 -4.17 -18.23
CA ALA A 89 -3.26 -4.05 -19.09
C ALA A 89 -4.52 -4.65 -18.46
N LEU A 90 -4.38 -5.78 -17.76
CA LEU A 90 -5.46 -6.42 -17.01
C LEU A 90 -5.73 -5.68 -15.71
N SER A 91 -4.68 -5.24 -15.01
CA SER A 91 -4.79 -4.47 -13.77
C SER A 91 -5.62 -3.20 -13.96
N ASP A 92 -5.44 -2.48 -15.08
CA ASP A 92 -6.17 -1.25 -15.39
C ASP A 92 -7.68 -1.46 -15.60
N LYS A 93 -8.08 -2.69 -15.95
CA LYS A 93 -9.50 -3.05 -16.13
C LYS A 93 -10.15 -3.51 -14.83
N ILE A 94 -9.36 -3.95 -13.86
CA ILE A 94 -9.84 -4.42 -12.58
C ILE A 94 -10.18 -3.20 -11.69
N PRO A 95 -11.37 -3.16 -11.07
CA PRO A 95 -11.72 -2.05 -10.18
C PRO A 95 -10.75 -1.93 -9.01
N LEU A 96 -10.32 -0.70 -8.70
CA LEU A 96 -9.45 -0.41 -7.55
C LEU A 96 -10.05 -0.83 -6.20
N ASN A 97 -11.38 -0.88 -6.12
CA ASN A 97 -12.16 -1.27 -4.95
C ASN A 97 -12.79 -2.66 -5.09
N GLN A 98 -12.15 -3.57 -5.83
CA GLN A 98 -12.66 -4.93 -6.01
C GLN A 98 -12.82 -5.67 -4.67
N SER A 99 -13.86 -6.49 -4.58
CA SER A 99 -14.13 -7.33 -3.41
C SER A 99 -13.33 -8.63 -3.46
N LEU A 100 -12.95 -9.16 -2.31
CA LEU A 100 -12.19 -10.41 -2.17
C LEU A 100 -13.00 -11.49 -1.44
N PRO A 101 -12.72 -12.78 -1.70
CA PRO A 101 -13.40 -13.86 -1.01
C PRO A 101 -12.87 -13.97 0.43
N ASP A 102 -13.76 -14.22 1.39
CA ASP A 102 -13.36 -14.44 2.78
C ASP A 102 -12.84 -15.86 2.98
N ILE A 103 -11.53 -16.05 2.77
CA ILE A 103 -10.83 -17.33 2.95
C ILE A 103 -10.35 -17.57 4.39
N ARG A 104 -10.72 -16.70 5.34
CA ARG A 104 -10.27 -16.82 6.73
C ARG A 104 -10.89 -18.06 7.36
N HIS A 105 -10.16 -18.65 8.32
CA HIS A 105 -10.68 -19.76 9.12
C HIS A 105 -12.01 -19.37 9.81
N ILE A 106 -12.99 -20.27 9.87
CA ILE A 106 -14.35 -20.00 10.39
C ILE A 106 -14.37 -19.37 11.80
N LYS A 107 -13.40 -19.73 12.65
CA LYS A 107 -13.23 -19.14 14.00
C LYS A 107 -12.88 -17.64 13.97
N CYS A 108 -12.26 -17.13 12.90
CA CYS A 108 -11.92 -15.71 12.77
C CYS A 108 -13.17 -14.82 12.69
N GLN A 109 -14.27 -15.33 12.14
CA GLN A 109 -15.53 -14.57 12.00
C GLN A 109 -16.19 -14.25 13.34
N LYS A 110 -15.80 -14.94 14.41
CA LYS A 110 -16.32 -14.76 15.78
C LYS A 110 -15.29 -14.11 16.71
N ARG A 111 -14.14 -13.68 16.19
CA ARG A 111 -13.04 -13.17 17.01
C ARG A 111 -13.32 -11.72 17.42
N LEU A 112 -13.24 -11.47 18.72
CA LEU A 112 -13.37 -10.14 19.32
C LEU A 112 -11.98 -9.60 19.68
N TYR A 113 -11.81 -8.29 19.58
CA TYR A 113 -10.57 -7.57 19.90
C TYR A 113 -10.86 -6.47 20.91
N ILE A 114 -9.83 -6.01 21.63
CA ILE A 114 -9.99 -4.88 22.55
C ILE A 114 -10.44 -3.63 21.79
N GLU A 115 -11.26 -2.80 22.42
CA GLU A 115 -11.70 -1.53 21.81
C GLU A 115 -10.58 -0.49 21.74
N SER A 116 -9.67 -0.53 22.71
CA SER A 116 -8.55 0.39 22.80
C SER A 116 -7.39 -0.13 21.96
N LEU A 117 -7.36 0.24 20.68
CA LEU A 117 -6.26 -0.04 19.76
C LEU A 117 -5.39 1.21 19.54
N PRO A 118 -4.06 1.08 19.38
CA PRO A 118 -3.21 2.21 19.02
C PRO A 118 -3.54 2.71 17.61
N THR A 119 -3.51 4.02 17.40
CA THR A 119 -3.51 4.59 16.05
C THR A 119 -2.20 4.25 15.36
N LEU A 120 -2.28 3.72 14.13
CA LEU A 120 -1.13 3.40 13.32
C LEU A 120 -1.05 4.36 12.13
N LEU A 121 0.16 4.78 11.78
CA LEU A 121 0.44 5.48 10.54
C LEU A 121 0.91 4.46 9.49
N VAL A 122 0.19 4.38 8.37
CA VAL A 122 0.58 3.55 7.23
C VAL A 122 1.23 4.43 6.18
N PHE A 123 2.52 4.23 5.92
CA PHE A 123 3.25 4.88 4.84
C PHE A 123 3.61 3.85 3.77
N LEU A 124 3.33 4.18 2.50
CA LEU A 124 3.67 3.34 1.36
C LEU A 124 4.80 4.02 0.60
N ILE A 125 5.90 3.29 0.41
CA ILE A 125 7.04 3.76 -0.38
C ILE A 125 7.00 3.01 -1.70
N GLY A 126 6.84 3.75 -2.79
CA GLY A 126 6.90 3.22 -4.14
C GLY A 126 7.94 3.98 -4.97
N HIS A 127 8.53 3.29 -5.94
CA HIS A 127 9.22 3.97 -7.03
C HIS A 127 8.16 4.42 -8.06
N PRO A 128 8.27 5.62 -8.65
CA PRO A 128 7.39 6.01 -9.74
C PRO A 128 7.48 4.97 -10.86
N SER A 129 6.35 4.36 -11.18
CA SER A 129 6.17 3.55 -12.38
C SER A 129 6.28 4.49 -13.57
N SER A 130 7.15 4.17 -14.53
CA SER A 130 7.40 5.00 -15.72
C SER A 130 6.22 4.98 -16.68
#